data_AF-A0ABD4XDY2-F1
#
_entry.id   AF-A0ABD4XDY2-F1
#
_cell.length_a   1.000
_cell.length_b   1.000
_cell.length_c   1.000
_cell.angle_alpha   90.00
_cell.angle_beta   90.00
_cell.angle_gamma   90.00
#
_symmetry.space_group_name_H-M   'P 1'
#
loop_
_entity.id
_entity.type
_entity.pdbx_description
1 polymer ?
#
loop_
_entity_poly.entity_id
_entity_poly.type
_entity_poly.pdbx_seq_one_letter_code
_entity_poly.pdbx_strand_id
1 'polypeptide(L)'
;MPKTPPATKSRHAVVVLGMHRSGTSALAGVLARLGCDLPEEVMPANEFNPKGFYESLKAYNLNDAILASGDSSWDDWQSFNPAWVSSSLSAEFRERGGKVLEEEYGDSSLFLLKDPRICRLLPFWQQLFDAQQIQPTYVLTHRNPLEVARSLQKREGWPMAAGLLLWLRHVLDAEIGTRGVQRCFTSYDRLLSDWTGTMEMILSRTGLVLPHACTEVAGEVESFLSASLRHSAEPATALAETTPGVDWVRASFEILERWADQGEQKSDHPALDRIRSEFDAITSMFGPVVQSLRQSSAAKVQELEEVQALRQAEQKHAAEKYDELLTRSRSETEALQQERDALKQELGEQQRAYAGALAERDQVRNSARAMHARQKETFEGELTAALAAVRGRADVRQARLQEDLRGLEHALEQARAMNQHKDDELARLAEDRDRSTAEREALAEHVARLEQMTEAYVNSTSWKITAPLRRIVSAMRRGA
;
A
#
# COMPACT_ATOMS: atom_id res chain seq x y z
N MET A 1 -48.31 -43.23 59.13
CA MET A 1 -48.59 -44.09 57.97
C MET A 1 -47.35 -44.10 57.09
N PRO A 2 -46.79 -45.28 56.75
CA PRO A 2 -45.70 -45.34 55.79
C PRO A 2 -46.24 -44.86 54.43
N LYS A 3 -45.56 -43.88 53.83
CA LYS A 3 -45.87 -43.41 52.48
C LYS A 3 -45.63 -44.57 51.52
N THR A 4 -46.69 -45.06 50.90
CA THR A 4 -46.60 -45.96 49.75
C THR A 4 -45.66 -45.31 48.73
N PRO A 5 -44.62 -45.99 48.23
CA PRO A 5 -43.82 -45.45 47.15
C PRO A 5 -44.73 -45.14 45.95
N PRO A 6 -44.53 -44.02 45.25
CA PRO A 6 -45.32 -43.71 44.06
C PRO A 6 -45.18 -44.87 43.07
N ALA A 7 -46.31 -45.32 42.51
CA ALA A 7 -46.29 -46.31 41.44
C ALA A 7 -45.40 -45.76 40.31
N THR A 8 -44.27 -46.42 40.07
CA THR A 8 -43.35 -46.09 38.97
C THR A 8 -44.15 -46.14 37.67
N LYS A 9 -44.39 -44.99 37.05
CA LYS A 9 -44.99 -44.93 35.71
C LYS A 9 -44.08 -45.71 34.77
N SER A 10 -44.62 -46.70 34.07
CA SER A 10 -43.87 -47.44 33.04
C SER A 10 -43.43 -46.45 31.96
N ARG A 11 -42.12 -46.30 31.76
CA ARG A 11 -41.55 -45.47 30.70
C ARG A 11 -41.39 -46.30 29.43
N HIS A 12 -41.79 -45.74 28.29
CA HIS A 12 -41.72 -46.39 26.99
C HIS A 12 -40.81 -45.59 26.05
N ALA A 13 -39.79 -46.24 25.49
CA ALA A 13 -38.93 -45.65 24.47
C ALA A 13 -39.33 -46.16 23.09
N VAL A 14 -39.71 -45.26 22.18
CA VAL A 14 -39.83 -45.59 20.75
C VAL A 14 -38.46 -45.34 20.13
N VAL A 15 -37.77 -46.42 19.77
CA VAL A 15 -36.40 -46.36 19.27
C VAL A 15 -36.40 -46.54 17.76
N VAL A 16 -36.08 -45.46 17.04
CA VAL A 16 -35.98 -45.51 15.57
C VAL A 16 -34.58 -45.92 15.16
N LEU A 17 -34.48 -47.05 14.47
CA LEU A 17 -33.24 -47.63 14.00
C LEU A 17 -33.18 -47.64 12.47
N GLY A 18 -31.97 -47.58 11.95
CA GLY A 18 -31.70 -47.61 10.53
C GLY A 18 -30.39 -46.90 10.20
N MET A 19 -29.77 -47.27 9.09
CA MET A 19 -28.57 -46.58 8.60
C MET A 19 -28.87 -45.09 8.35
N HIS A 20 -27.86 -44.21 8.49
CA HIS A 20 -27.95 -42.83 8.02
C HIS A 20 -28.49 -42.80 6.59
N ARG A 21 -29.33 -41.80 6.28
CA ARG A 21 -29.96 -41.63 4.95
C ARG A 21 -31.02 -42.68 4.59
N SER A 22 -31.37 -43.58 5.50
CA SER A 22 -32.48 -44.55 5.34
C SER A 22 -33.85 -44.04 5.80
N GLY A 23 -34.04 -42.72 5.92
CA GLY A 23 -35.32 -42.15 6.32
C GLY A 23 -35.59 -42.14 7.83
N THR A 24 -34.60 -42.38 8.68
CA THR A 24 -34.75 -42.37 10.15
C THR A 24 -35.27 -41.04 10.68
N SER A 25 -34.80 -39.90 10.16
CA SER A 25 -35.34 -38.58 10.53
C SER A 25 -36.77 -38.33 10.03
N ALA A 26 -37.15 -38.89 8.88
CA ALA A 26 -38.52 -38.77 8.38
C ALA A 26 -39.48 -39.54 9.30
N LEU A 27 -39.14 -40.78 9.64
CA LEU A 27 -39.94 -41.59 10.57
C LEU A 27 -39.98 -40.96 11.98
N ALA A 28 -38.85 -40.49 12.49
CA ALA A 28 -38.78 -39.78 13.77
C ALA A 28 -39.67 -38.52 13.79
N GLY A 29 -39.65 -37.72 12.71
CA GLY A 29 -40.50 -36.54 12.62
C GLY A 29 -42.00 -36.84 12.53
N VAL A 30 -42.39 -38.00 12.01
CA VAL A 30 -43.78 -38.48 12.03
C VAL A 30 -44.18 -38.90 13.44
N LEU A 31 -43.35 -39.73 14.11
CA LEU A 31 -43.59 -40.17 15.49
C LEU A 31 -43.68 -39.02 16.48
N ALA A 32 -42.83 -37.99 16.33
CA ALA A 32 -42.88 -36.78 17.13
C ALA A 32 -44.22 -36.05 17.00
N ARG A 33 -44.74 -35.91 15.76
CA ARG A 33 -46.06 -35.29 15.50
C ARG A 33 -47.20 -36.13 16.05
N LEU A 34 -47.06 -37.45 16.07
CA LEU A 34 -48.03 -38.36 16.67
C LEU A 34 -47.98 -38.37 18.21
N GLY A 35 -47.09 -37.61 18.83
CA GLY A 35 -47.08 -37.35 20.27
C GLY A 35 -45.99 -38.09 21.06
N CYS A 36 -44.95 -38.62 20.41
CA CYS A 36 -43.76 -39.04 21.16
C CYS A 36 -42.97 -37.82 21.62
N ASP A 37 -42.62 -37.78 22.91
CA ASP A 37 -41.80 -36.69 23.46
C ASP A 37 -40.40 -36.69 22.83
N LEU A 38 -39.93 -35.50 22.47
CA LEU A 38 -38.58 -35.26 21.96
C LEU A 38 -37.61 -35.00 23.10
N PRO A 39 -36.29 -35.18 22.86
CA PRO A 39 -35.29 -34.79 23.85
C PRO A 39 -35.29 -33.28 24.08
N GLU A 40 -34.89 -32.86 25.28
CA GLU A 40 -34.70 -31.45 25.63
C GLU A 40 -33.73 -30.74 24.67
N GLU A 41 -32.60 -31.38 24.34
CA GLU A 41 -31.60 -30.85 23.41
C GLU A 41 -31.62 -31.59 22.07
N VAL A 42 -32.57 -31.21 21.19
CA VAL A 42 -32.63 -31.74 19.82
C VAL A 42 -31.46 -31.20 18.99
N MET A 43 -30.74 -32.11 18.34
CA MET A 43 -29.65 -31.77 17.41
C MET A 43 -30.15 -30.80 16.31
N PRO A 44 -29.44 -29.67 16.10
CA PRO A 44 -29.87 -28.63 15.17
C PRO A 44 -29.85 -29.11 13.72
N ALA A 45 -30.79 -28.61 12.92
CA ALA A 45 -30.80 -28.82 11.48
C ALA A 45 -29.55 -28.20 10.81
N ASN A 46 -29.12 -28.78 9.70
CA ASN A 46 -28.01 -28.26 8.89
C ASN A 46 -28.26 -28.48 7.39
N GLU A 47 -27.30 -28.13 6.54
CA GLU A 47 -27.41 -28.26 5.08
C GLU A 47 -27.70 -29.69 4.59
N PHE A 48 -27.28 -30.71 5.34
CA PHE A 48 -27.48 -32.12 4.99
C PHE A 48 -28.85 -32.66 5.42
N ASN A 49 -29.46 -32.01 6.41
CA ASN A 49 -30.82 -32.29 6.85
C ASN A 49 -31.52 -31.01 7.38
N PRO A 50 -32.04 -30.16 6.47
CA PRO A 50 -32.65 -28.88 6.84
C PRO A 50 -33.90 -29.00 7.72
N LYS A 51 -34.48 -30.19 7.81
CA LYS A 51 -35.73 -30.47 8.54
C LYS A 51 -35.51 -30.92 9.98
N GLY A 52 -34.26 -30.99 10.42
CA GLY A 52 -33.89 -31.42 11.75
C GLY A 52 -33.61 -32.92 11.82
N PHE A 53 -32.69 -33.27 12.71
CA PHE A 53 -32.27 -34.65 12.88
C PHE A 53 -33.22 -35.44 13.76
N TYR A 54 -33.90 -34.80 14.72
CA TYR A 54 -34.69 -35.48 15.76
C TYR A 54 -33.85 -36.43 16.62
N GLU A 55 -32.54 -36.14 16.74
CA GLU A 55 -31.60 -36.86 17.60
C GLU A 55 -31.37 -36.04 18.86
N SER A 56 -31.16 -36.70 20.00
CA SER A 56 -30.63 -36.04 21.20
C SER A 56 -29.15 -35.73 20.99
N LEU A 57 -28.72 -34.48 21.18
CA LEU A 57 -27.31 -34.13 21.05
C LEU A 57 -26.46 -34.84 22.12
N LYS A 58 -26.98 -35.02 23.33
CA LYS A 58 -26.29 -35.75 24.40
C LYS A 58 -26.19 -37.25 24.14
N ALA A 59 -27.25 -37.88 23.63
CA ALA A 59 -27.20 -39.28 23.22
C ALA A 59 -26.24 -39.49 22.04
N TYR A 60 -26.22 -38.56 21.09
CA TYR A 60 -25.25 -38.55 19.98
C TYR A 60 -23.80 -38.54 20.50
N ASN A 61 -23.48 -37.59 21.39
CA ASN A 61 -22.14 -37.47 21.97
C ASN A 61 -21.76 -38.69 22.82
N LEU A 62 -22.73 -39.28 23.53
CA LEU A 62 -22.54 -40.52 24.28
C LEU A 62 -22.20 -41.68 23.34
N ASN A 63 -22.95 -41.84 22.25
CA ASN A 63 -22.72 -42.90 21.26
C ASN A 63 -21.35 -42.77 20.59
N ASP A 64 -20.95 -41.55 20.20
CA ASP A 64 -19.61 -41.30 19.63
C ASP A 64 -18.51 -41.64 20.65
N ALA A 65 -18.67 -41.25 21.92
CA ALA A 65 -17.70 -41.56 22.97
C ALA A 65 -17.60 -43.08 23.26
N ILE A 66 -18.72 -43.80 23.21
CA ILE A 66 -18.74 -45.27 23.35
C ILE A 66 -17.96 -45.93 22.21
N LEU A 67 -18.27 -45.57 20.97
CA LEU A 67 -17.60 -46.12 19.79
C LEU A 67 -16.10 -45.84 19.84
N ALA A 68 -15.70 -44.60 20.13
CA ALA A 68 -14.30 -44.20 20.23
C ALA A 68 -13.56 -44.98 21.33
N SER A 69 -14.22 -45.27 22.45
CA SER A 69 -13.62 -46.04 23.54
C SER A 69 -13.38 -47.52 23.20
N GLY A 70 -14.00 -48.03 22.14
CA GLY A 70 -13.76 -49.35 21.57
C GLY A 70 -13.02 -49.31 20.23
N ASP A 71 -12.25 -48.25 19.98
CA ASP A 71 -11.47 -48.03 18.74
C ASP A 71 -12.29 -48.07 17.44
N SER A 72 -13.56 -47.69 17.54
CA SER A 72 -14.53 -47.65 16.43
C SER A 72 -15.09 -46.24 16.25
N SER A 73 -15.82 -46.03 15.16
CA SER A 73 -16.50 -44.78 14.83
C SER A 73 -17.78 -45.11 14.05
N TRP A 74 -18.69 -44.15 13.86
CA TRP A 74 -19.97 -44.39 13.17
C TRP A 74 -19.82 -44.95 11.75
N ASP A 75 -18.70 -44.64 11.09
CA ASP A 75 -18.33 -45.04 9.73
C ASP A 75 -17.43 -46.29 9.66
N ASP A 76 -17.31 -46.99 10.78
CA ASP A 76 -16.69 -48.31 10.82
C ASP A 76 -17.73 -49.39 10.47
N TRP A 77 -17.40 -50.19 9.47
CA TRP A 77 -18.23 -51.30 9.01
C TRP A 77 -17.84 -52.63 9.70
N GLN A 78 -16.81 -52.62 10.55
CA GLN A 78 -16.45 -53.75 11.38
C GLN A 78 -17.43 -53.93 12.54
N SER A 79 -17.51 -55.15 13.07
CA SER A 79 -18.31 -55.41 14.27
C SER A 79 -17.72 -54.68 15.47
N PHE A 80 -18.57 -54.03 16.26
CA PHE A 80 -18.13 -53.41 17.52
C PHE A 80 -17.75 -54.49 18.53
N ASN A 81 -16.64 -54.29 19.25
CA ASN A 81 -16.05 -55.30 20.13
C ASN A 81 -17.08 -55.89 21.12
N PRO A 82 -17.49 -57.17 20.99
CA PRO A 82 -18.50 -57.77 21.88
C PRO A 82 -18.08 -57.79 23.35
N ALA A 83 -16.78 -57.88 23.63
CA ALA A 83 -16.26 -57.88 25.00
C ALA A 83 -16.36 -56.50 25.67
N TRP A 84 -16.52 -55.42 24.89
CA TRP A 84 -16.67 -54.06 25.43
C TRP A 84 -17.89 -53.95 26.34
N VAL A 85 -19.01 -54.56 25.97
CA VAL A 85 -20.29 -54.48 26.70
C VAL A 85 -20.19 -55.07 28.12
N SER A 86 -19.34 -56.07 28.31
CA SER A 86 -19.10 -56.70 29.62
C SER A 86 -17.97 -56.05 30.42
N SER A 87 -17.34 -55.00 29.90
CA SER A 87 -16.23 -54.32 30.57
C SER A 87 -16.69 -53.38 31.71
N SER A 88 -15.76 -53.00 32.58
CA SER A 88 -15.98 -51.96 33.59
C SER A 88 -16.30 -50.60 32.95
N LEU A 89 -15.68 -50.32 31.81
CA LEU A 89 -15.91 -49.08 31.05
C LEU A 89 -17.38 -48.97 30.60
N SER A 90 -17.98 -50.09 30.16
CA SER A 90 -19.41 -50.11 29.83
C SER A 90 -20.29 -49.76 31.02
N ALA A 91 -19.91 -50.15 32.25
CA ALA A 91 -20.65 -49.76 33.46
C ALA A 91 -20.62 -48.25 33.72
N GLU A 92 -19.45 -47.62 33.54
CA GLU A 92 -19.31 -46.15 33.64
C GLU A 92 -20.16 -45.44 32.57
N PHE A 93 -20.15 -45.95 31.33
CA PHE A 93 -20.99 -45.42 30.27
C PHE A 93 -22.49 -45.63 30.52
N ARG A 94 -22.91 -46.70 31.19
CA ARG A 94 -24.32 -46.89 31.59
C ARG A 94 -24.76 -45.87 32.65
N GLU A 95 -23.90 -45.52 33.61
CA GLU A 95 -24.20 -44.44 34.55
C GLU A 95 -24.38 -43.10 33.82
N ARG A 96 -23.47 -42.78 32.91
CA ARG A 96 -23.56 -41.59 32.06
C ARG A 96 -24.82 -41.63 31.18
N GLY A 97 -25.15 -42.77 30.61
CA GLY A 97 -26.35 -42.97 29.80
C GLY A 97 -27.64 -42.79 30.60
N GLY A 98 -27.67 -43.21 31.87
CA GLY A 98 -28.79 -42.95 32.77
C GLY A 98 -29.01 -41.45 32.98
N LYS A 99 -27.94 -40.70 33.23
CA LYS A 99 -27.99 -39.22 33.35
C LYS A 99 -28.45 -38.57 32.05
N VAL A 100 -27.96 -39.03 30.90
CA VAL A 100 -28.42 -38.54 29.59
C VAL A 100 -29.94 -38.77 29.42
N LEU A 101 -30.45 -39.96 29.74
CA LEU A 101 -31.88 -40.25 29.63
C LEU A 101 -32.75 -39.44 30.62
N GLU A 102 -32.23 -39.14 31.80
CA GLU A 102 -32.88 -38.27 32.79
C GLU A 102 -32.90 -36.82 32.32
N GLU A 103 -31.76 -36.27 31.88
CA GLU A 103 -31.65 -34.89 31.43
C GLU A 103 -32.44 -34.61 30.15
N GLU A 104 -32.45 -35.56 29.20
CA GLU A 104 -33.07 -35.35 27.90
C GLU A 104 -34.57 -35.64 27.89
N TYR A 105 -35.05 -36.54 28.75
CA TYR A 105 -36.44 -37.02 28.70
C TYR A 105 -37.18 -36.95 30.04
N GLY A 106 -36.50 -36.59 31.14
CA GLY A 106 -37.10 -36.44 32.47
C GLY A 106 -38.02 -37.59 32.86
N ASP A 107 -39.23 -37.23 33.28
CA ASP A 107 -40.30 -38.16 33.66
C ASP A 107 -41.22 -38.59 32.49
N SER A 108 -40.80 -38.36 31.24
CA SER A 108 -41.61 -38.75 30.06
C SER A 108 -41.96 -40.23 30.10
N SER A 109 -43.25 -40.52 29.94
CA SER A 109 -43.77 -41.88 29.85
C SER A 109 -43.68 -42.48 28.45
N LEU A 110 -43.53 -41.66 27.40
CA LEU A 110 -43.44 -42.08 26.00
C LEU A 110 -42.55 -41.11 25.24
N PHE A 111 -41.31 -41.52 24.97
CA PHE A 111 -40.34 -40.66 24.29
C PHE A 111 -39.72 -41.32 23.07
N LEU A 112 -39.24 -40.50 22.15
CA LEU A 112 -38.57 -40.89 20.92
C LEU A 112 -37.06 -40.82 21.09
N LEU A 113 -36.39 -41.95 20.92
CA LEU A 113 -34.93 -42.02 20.83
C LEU A 113 -34.52 -42.40 19.41
N LYS A 114 -33.73 -41.55 18.76
CA LYS A 114 -33.19 -41.83 17.44
C LYS A 114 -31.73 -41.42 17.39
N ASP A 115 -30.89 -42.34 16.96
CA ASP A 115 -29.54 -42.11 16.45
C ASP A 115 -29.13 -43.39 15.69
N PRO A 116 -28.75 -43.31 14.40
CA PRO A 116 -28.32 -44.48 13.63
C PRO A 116 -27.22 -45.32 14.29
N ARG A 117 -26.34 -44.73 15.12
CA ARG A 117 -25.29 -45.44 15.86
C ARG A 117 -25.84 -46.43 16.87
N ILE A 118 -27.06 -46.21 17.35
CA ILE A 118 -27.73 -47.12 18.30
C ILE A 118 -27.82 -48.52 17.69
N CYS A 119 -27.99 -48.65 16.36
CA CYS A 119 -27.94 -49.93 15.66
C CYS A 119 -26.72 -50.78 16.03
N ARG A 120 -25.55 -50.14 16.18
CA ARG A 120 -24.27 -50.81 16.50
C ARG A 120 -24.04 -50.99 18.00
N LEU A 121 -24.81 -50.29 18.82
CA LEU A 121 -24.67 -50.23 20.28
C LEU A 121 -25.86 -50.88 21.02
N LEU A 122 -26.68 -51.68 20.33
CA LEU A 122 -27.89 -52.25 20.93
C LEU A 122 -27.66 -53.04 22.21
N PRO A 123 -26.63 -53.89 22.34
CA PRO A 123 -26.38 -54.58 23.61
C PRO A 123 -26.18 -53.61 24.78
N PHE A 124 -25.54 -52.46 24.56
CA PHE A 124 -25.39 -51.41 25.58
C PHE A 124 -26.72 -50.74 25.90
N TRP A 125 -27.47 -50.30 24.87
CA TRP A 125 -28.73 -49.61 25.06
C TRP A 125 -29.80 -50.49 25.70
N GLN A 126 -29.84 -51.78 25.39
CA GLN A 126 -30.73 -52.74 26.05
C GLN A 126 -30.43 -52.86 27.54
N GLN A 127 -29.16 -53.05 27.92
CA GLN A 127 -28.77 -53.10 29.32
C GLN A 127 -29.09 -51.79 30.05
N LEU A 128 -28.96 -50.65 29.37
CA LEU A 128 -29.34 -49.35 29.92
C LEU A 128 -30.85 -49.25 30.13
N PHE A 129 -31.66 -49.65 29.15
CA PHE A 129 -33.12 -49.65 29.28
C PHE A 129 -33.59 -50.58 30.39
N ASP A 130 -33.04 -51.79 30.48
CA ASP A 130 -33.34 -52.74 31.55
C ASP A 130 -33.01 -52.17 32.93
N ALA A 131 -31.83 -51.55 33.08
CA ALA A 131 -31.40 -50.91 34.32
C ALA A 131 -32.29 -49.72 34.73
N GLN A 132 -32.82 -48.99 33.76
CA GLN A 132 -33.70 -47.83 33.96
C GLN A 132 -35.20 -48.20 33.95
N GLN A 133 -35.53 -49.50 33.82
CA GLN A 133 -36.91 -50.01 33.72
C GLN A 133 -37.73 -49.36 32.60
N ILE A 134 -37.07 -49.05 31.48
CA ILE A 134 -37.66 -48.47 30.28
C ILE A 134 -38.02 -49.61 29.32
N GLN A 135 -39.23 -49.62 28.79
CA GLN A 135 -39.68 -50.60 27.79
C GLN A 135 -39.39 -50.07 26.38
N PRO A 136 -38.49 -50.67 25.60
CA PRO A 136 -38.23 -50.22 24.23
C PRO A 136 -39.17 -50.89 23.22
N THR A 137 -39.69 -50.10 22.28
CA THR A 137 -40.23 -50.58 21.00
C THR A 137 -39.31 -50.12 19.88
N TYR A 138 -38.80 -51.05 19.10
CA TYR A 138 -37.89 -50.73 17.99
C TYR A 138 -38.65 -50.61 16.67
N VAL A 139 -38.47 -49.50 15.96
CA VAL A 139 -38.96 -49.34 14.59
C VAL A 139 -37.77 -49.19 13.65
N LEU A 140 -37.51 -50.24 12.88
CA LEU A 140 -36.37 -50.36 11.98
C LEU A 140 -36.80 -49.90 10.58
N THR A 141 -36.22 -48.80 10.10
CA THR A 141 -36.46 -48.30 8.75
C THR A 141 -35.22 -48.48 7.88
N HIS A 142 -35.42 -48.99 6.68
CA HIS A 142 -34.37 -49.13 5.68
C HIS A 142 -34.73 -48.39 4.38
N ARG A 143 -33.73 -48.25 3.52
CA ARG A 143 -33.85 -47.69 2.18
C ARG A 143 -32.98 -48.52 1.25
N ASN A 144 -33.26 -48.45 -0.05
CA ASN A 144 -32.42 -49.04 -1.07
C ASN A 144 -30.92 -48.74 -0.81
N PRO A 145 -30.08 -49.78 -0.61
CA PRO A 145 -28.67 -49.60 -0.25
C PRO A 145 -27.88 -48.81 -1.28
N LEU A 146 -28.25 -48.86 -2.56
CA LEU A 146 -27.64 -48.06 -3.62
C LEU A 146 -27.88 -46.57 -3.43
N GLU A 147 -29.10 -46.18 -3.08
CA GLU A 147 -29.46 -44.78 -2.83
C GLU A 147 -28.73 -44.24 -1.60
N VAL A 148 -28.60 -45.08 -0.55
CA VAL A 148 -27.82 -44.75 0.65
C VAL A 148 -26.34 -44.57 0.30
N ALA A 149 -25.74 -45.53 -0.41
CA ALA A 149 -24.34 -45.47 -0.80
C ALA A 149 -24.02 -44.26 -1.70
N ARG A 150 -24.88 -43.91 -2.66
CA ARG A 150 -24.72 -42.68 -3.46
C ARG A 150 -24.86 -41.42 -2.62
N SER A 151 -25.79 -41.40 -1.68
CA SER A 151 -25.94 -40.25 -0.79
C SER A 151 -24.68 -40.04 0.06
N LEU A 152 -24.03 -41.11 0.51
CA LEU A 152 -22.77 -41.05 1.24
C LEU A 152 -21.60 -40.65 0.32
N GLN A 153 -21.53 -41.19 -0.89
CA GLN A 153 -20.53 -40.80 -1.88
C GLN A 153 -20.59 -39.29 -2.18
N LYS A 154 -21.79 -38.73 -2.39
CA LYS A 154 -21.95 -37.30 -2.64
C LYS A 154 -21.54 -36.43 -1.45
N ARG A 155 -21.79 -36.90 -0.22
CA ARG A 155 -21.54 -36.15 1.01
C ARG A 155 -20.08 -36.24 1.47
N GLU A 156 -19.54 -37.45 1.50
CA GLU A 156 -18.24 -37.77 2.10
C GLU A 156 -17.13 -37.99 1.05
N GLY A 157 -17.47 -38.10 -0.23
CA GLY A 157 -16.53 -38.50 -1.29
C GLY A 157 -16.15 -39.99 -1.26
N TRP A 158 -16.86 -40.81 -0.48
CA TRP A 158 -16.51 -42.22 -0.30
C TRP A 158 -16.84 -43.11 -1.50
N PRO A 159 -16.10 -44.22 -1.69
CA PRO A 159 -16.48 -45.25 -2.66
C PRO A 159 -17.85 -45.86 -2.33
N MET A 160 -18.64 -46.16 -3.37
CA MET A 160 -19.94 -46.84 -3.23
C MET A 160 -19.86 -48.09 -2.35
N ALA A 161 -18.81 -48.90 -2.51
CA ALA A 161 -18.60 -50.11 -1.72
C ALA A 161 -18.57 -49.84 -0.21
N ALA A 162 -17.92 -48.75 0.24
CA ALA A 162 -17.89 -48.39 1.65
C ALA A 162 -19.29 -48.06 2.18
N GLY A 163 -20.09 -47.34 1.41
CA GLY A 163 -21.49 -47.04 1.76
C GLY A 163 -22.37 -48.29 1.84
N LEU A 164 -22.17 -49.27 0.95
CA LEU A 164 -22.90 -50.54 0.96
C LEU A 164 -22.53 -51.41 2.18
N LEU A 165 -21.24 -51.52 2.51
CA LEU A 165 -20.78 -52.25 3.70
C LEU A 165 -21.28 -51.60 4.99
N LEU A 166 -21.28 -50.26 5.04
CA LEU A 166 -21.78 -49.52 6.20
C LEU A 166 -23.28 -49.71 6.39
N TRP A 167 -24.05 -49.68 5.30
CA TRP A 167 -25.47 -50.02 5.32
C TRP A 167 -25.70 -51.43 5.85
N LEU A 168 -24.95 -52.42 5.34
CA LEU A 168 -25.08 -53.82 5.74
C LEU A 168 -24.78 -54.00 7.24
N ARG A 169 -23.70 -53.39 7.74
CA ARG A 169 -23.34 -53.42 9.16
C ARG A 169 -24.49 -52.92 10.04
N HIS A 170 -25.03 -51.74 9.73
CA HIS A 170 -26.07 -51.13 10.56
C HIS A 170 -27.37 -51.94 10.56
N VAL A 171 -27.80 -52.48 9.41
CA VAL A 171 -29.04 -53.27 9.36
C VAL A 171 -28.89 -54.62 10.04
N LEU A 172 -27.74 -55.29 9.91
CA LEU A 172 -27.49 -56.58 10.56
C LEU A 172 -27.36 -56.43 12.07
N ASP A 173 -26.62 -55.41 12.56
CA ASP A 173 -26.45 -55.17 13.99
C ASP A 173 -27.79 -54.78 14.65
N ALA A 174 -28.59 -53.94 13.98
CA ALA A 174 -29.93 -53.58 14.45
C ALA A 174 -30.87 -54.79 14.45
N GLU A 175 -30.80 -55.64 13.44
CA GLU A 175 -31.62 -56.84 13.36
C GLU A 175 -31.26 -57.81 14.48
N ILE A 176 -30.01 -58.27 14.58
CA ILE A 176 -29.64 -59.25 15.60
C ILE A 176 -29.87 -58.70 17.01
N GLY A 177 -29.52 -57.42 17.23
CA GLY A 177 -29.60 -56.79 18.53
C GLY A 177 -31.03 -56.55 19.01
N THR A 178 -32.03 -56.45 18.14
CA THR A 178 -33.45 -56.27 18.56
C THR A 178 -34.26 -57.56 18.66
N ARG A 179 -33.68 -58.73 18.35
CA ARG A 179 -34.41 -60.01 18.43
C ARG A 179 -34.95 -60.24 19.84
N GLY A 180 -36.17 -60.80 19.92
CA GLY A 180 -36.81 -61.12 21.19
C GLY A 180 -37.46 -59.92 21.91
N VAL A 181 -37.32 -58.71 21.37
CA VAL A 181 -37.98 -57.51 21.87
C VAL A 181 -39.02 -57.01 20.86
N GLN A 182 -39.97 -56.20 21.31
CA GLN A 182 -41.02 -55.63 20.46
C GLN A 182 -40.40 -54.77 19.35
N ARG A 183 -40.58 -55.21 18.10
CA ARG A 183 -39.98 -54.56 16.93
C ARG A 183 -40.87 -54.60 15.70
N CYS A 184 -40.68 -53.65 14.79
CA CYS A 184 -41.31 -53.63 13.48
C CYS A 184 -40.34 -53.09 12.41
N PHE A 185 -40.39 -53.70 11.22
CA PHE A 185 -39.65 -53.28 10.05
C PHE A 185 -40.53 -52.47 9.11
N THR A 186 -39.99 -51.40 8.53
CA THR A 186 -40.61 -50.57 7.50
C THR A 186 -39.54 -50.06 6.53
N SER A 187 -39.92 -49.35 5.48
CA SER A 187 -38.97 -48.72 4.57
C SER A 187 -39.28 -47.24 4.35
N TYR A 188 -38.26 -46.48 3.99
CA TYR A 188 -38.39 -45.08 3.60
C TYR A 188 -39.39 -44.90 2.45
N ASP A 189 -39.36 -45.82 1.48
CA ASP A 189 -40.23 -45.76 0.31
C ASP A 189 -41.70 -45.95 0.71
N ARG A 190 -42.00 -46.91 1.61
CA ARG A 190 -43.36 -47.12 2.13
C ARG A 190 -43.85 -45.91 2.94
N LEU A 191 -42.99 -45.37 3.80
CA LEU A 191 -43.32 -44.18 4.59
C LEU A 191 -43.65 -42.99 3.68
N LEU A 192 -42.93 -42.79 2.59
CA LEU A 192 -43.21 -41.70 1.66
C LEU A 192 -44.43 -41.94 0.77
N SER A 193 -44.69 -43.19 0.36
CA SER A 193 -45.81 -43.50 -0.52
C SER A 193 -47.15 -43.51 0.21
N ASP A 194 -47.17 -44.03 1.44
CA ASP A 194 -48.36 -44.16 2.27
C ASP A 194 -47.94 -44.15 3.74
N TRP A 195 -47.74 -42.95 4.28
CA TRP A 195 -47.31 -42.78 5.67
C TRP A 195 -48.37 -43.23 6.66
N THR A 196 -49.67 -43.01 6.37
CA THR A 196 -50.78 -43.39 7.24
C THR A 196 -50.87 -44.91 7.36
N GLY A 197 -50.92 -45.64 6.24
CA GLY A 197 -50.94 -47.11 6.27
C GLY A 197 -49.67 -47.69 6.87
N THR A 198 -48.52 -47.04 6.66
CA THR A 198 -47.26 -47.43 7.31
C THR A 198 -47.35 -47.30 8.84
N MET A 199 -47.90 -46.19 9.35
CA MET A 199 -48.06 -45.99 10.79
C MET A 199 -49.09 -46.94 11.40
N GLU A 200 -50.24 -47.14 10.76
CA GLU A 200 -51.25 -48.12 11.21
C GLU A 200 -50.66 -49.53 11.31
N MET A 201 -49.83 -49.93 10.34
CA MET A 201 -49.10 -51.20 10.38
C MET A 201 -48.14 -51.28 11.57
N ILE A 202 -47.35 -50.23 11.84
CA ILE A 202 -46.41 -50.17 12.97
C ILE A 202 -47.17 -50.29 14.31
N LEU A 203 -48.28 -49.56 14.46
CA LEU A 203 -49.13 -49.56 15.66
C LEU A 203 -49.88 -50.89 15.86
N SER A 204 -50.15 -51.63 14.78
CA SER A 204 -50.77 -52.94 14.87
C SER A 204 -49.76 -54.05 15.24
N ARG A 205 -48.54 -54.00 14.69
CA ARG A 205 -47.52 -55.05 14.89
C ARG A 205 -46.77 -54.92 16.20
N THR A 206 -46.47 -53.69 16.60
CA THR A 206 -45.98 -53.35 17.94
C THR A 206 -47.21 -52.88 18.67
N GLY A 207 -47.65 -53.31 19.84
CA GLY A 207 -48.86 -52.73 20.48
C GLY A 207 -48.73 -51.27 20.95
N LEU A 208 -48.03 -50.40 20.21
CA LEU A 208 -47.75 -49.02 20.56
C LEU A 208 -49.04 -48.18 20.49
N VAL A 209 -49.27 -47.40 21.53
CA VAL A 209 -50.38 -46.44 21.61
C VAL A 209 -49.79 -45.05 21.59
N LEU A 210 -50.14 -44.26 20.58
CA LEU A 210 -49.67 -42.88 20.42
C LEU A 210 -50.76 -41.89 20.88
N PRO A 211 -50.38 -40.73 21.44
CA PRO A 211 -51.34 -39.73 21.91
C PRO A 211 -52.27 -39.16 20.84
N HIS A 212 -51.79 -39.07 19.59
CA HIS A 212 -52.56 -38.51 18.47
C HIS A 212 -52.86 -39.56 17.42
N ALA A 213 -54.07 -39.51 16.86
CA ALA A 213 -54.44 -40.34 15.72
C ALA A 213 -53.83 -39.80 14.42
N CYS A 214 -53.56 -40.67 13.45
CA CYS A 214 -53.00 -40.24 12.16
C CYS A 214 -53.89 -39.19 11.46
N THR A 215 -55.21 -39.29 11.60
CA THR A 215 -56.16 -38.32 11.03
C THR A 215 -56.04 -36.92 11.65
N GLU A 216 -55.60 -36.80 12.91
CA GLU A 216 -55.50 -35.51 13.61
C GLU A 216 -54.30 -34.69 13.11
N VAL A 217 -53.20 -35.37 12.76
CA VAL A 217 -51.92 -34.74 12.39
C VAL A 217 -51.63 -34.79 10.89
N ALA A 218 -52.59 -35.27 10.08
CA ALA A 218 -52.35 -35.60 8.68
C ALA A 218 -51.79 -34.44 7.87
N GLY A 219 -52.37 -33.23 7.99
CA GLY A 219 -51.91 -32.05 7.26
C GLY A 219 -50.48 -31.62 7.65
N GLU A 220 -50.13 -31.73 8.93
CA GLU A 220 -48.79 -31.40 9.42
C GLU A 220 -47.74 -32.41 8.94
N VAL A 221 -48.09 -33.70 8.97
CA VAL A 221 -47.23 -34.78 8.51
C VAL A 221 -47.05 -34.72 7.00
N GLU A 222 -48.10 -34.51 6.22
CA GLU A 222 -48.03 -34.39 4.76
C GLU A 222 -47.19 -33.17 4.33
N SER A 223 -47.35 -32.03 4.99
CA SER A 223 -46.48 -30.86 4.78
C SER A 223 -45.01 -31.18 5.12
N PHE A 224 -44.78 -31.87 6.23
CA PHE A 224 -43.44 -32.30 6.64
C PHE A 224 -42.81 -33.32 5.67
N LEU A 225 -43.57 -34.27 5.14
CA LEU A 225 -43.05 -35.30 4.22
C LEU A 225 -42.94 -34.80 2.78
N SER A 226 -43.87 -33.95 2.30
CA SER A 226 -43.89 -33.42 0.92
C SER A 226 -42.65 -32.58 0.59
N ALA A 227 -42.09 -31.85 1.55
CA ALA A 227 -40.82 -31.15 1.34
C ALA A 227 -39.59 -32.11 1.29
N SER A 228 -39.78 -33.42 1.47
CA SER A 228 -38.74 -34.47 1.43
C SER A 228 -38.79 -35.15 0.07
N LEU A 229 -38.69 -34.38 -1.02
CA LEU A 229 -38.74 -34.95 -2.36
C LEU A 229 -37.53 -35.86 -2.60
N ARG A 230 -37.85 -37.09 -3.00
CA ARG A 230 -36.93 -38.14 -3.40
C ARG A 230 -35.89 -37.60 -4.40
N HIS A 231 -34.66 -37.35 -3.95
CA HIS A 231 -33.61 -36.79 -4.81
C HIS A 231 -33.01 -37.79 -5.80
N SER A 232 -33.32 -39.09 -5.69
CA SER A 232 -32.93 -40.14 -6.64
C SER A 232 -33.79 -41.39 -6.45
N ALA A 233 -34.16 -42.03 -7.55
CA ALA A 233 -34.83 -43.33 -7.58
C ALA A 233 -33.92 -44.30 -8.34
N GLU A 234 -33.39 -45.29 -7.65
CA GLU A 234 -32.53 -46.30 -8.26
C GLU A 234 -33.22 -47.66 -8.31
N PRO A 235 -33.19 -48.38 -9.44
CA PRO A 235 -33.66 -49.75 -9.48
C PRO A 235 -32.77 -50.62 -8.58
N ALA A 236 -33.38 -51.45 -7.72
CA ALA A 236 -32.65 -52.41 -6.89
C ALA A 236 -31.77 -53.39 -7.71
N THR A 237 -32.09 -53.56 -9.00
CA THR A 237 -31.39 -54.43 -9.96
C THR A 237 -30.12 -53.82 -10.55
N ALA A 238 -29.77 -52.56 -10.26
CA ALA A 238 -28.61 -51.88 -10.85
C ALA A 238 -27.26 -52.28 -10.23
N LEU A 239 -27.25 -53.16 -9.23
CA LEU A 239 -26.03 -53.71 -8.64
C LEU A 239 -25.39 -54.73 -9.61
N ALA A 240 -24.27 -54.38 -10.22
CA ALA A 240 -23.48 -55.29 -11.04
C ALA A 240 -23.05 -56.52 -10.22
N GLU A 241 -23.38 -57.72 -10.71
CA GLU A 241 -23.14 -59.02 -10.06
C GLU A 241 -21.65 -59.30 -9.75
N THR A 242 -20.73 -58.51 -10.31
CA THR A 242 -19.29 -58.72 -10.22
C THR A 242 -18.63 -58.10 -8.99
N THR A 243 -19.36 -57.44 -8.09
CA THR A 243 -18.77 -56.80 -6.90
C THR A 243 -18.89 -57.73 -5.68
N PRO A 244 -17.77 -58.20 -5.08
CA PRO A 244 -17.82 -59.05 -3.89
C PRO A 244 -18.62 -58.41 -2.74
N GLY A 245 -19.48 -59.18 -2.08
CA GLY A 245 -20.34 -58.71 -0.98
C GLY A 245 -21.65 -58.05 -1.41
N VAL A 246 -21.89 -57.85 -2.72
CA VAL A 246 -23.17 -57.37 -3.23
C VAL A 246 -24.31 -58.35 -2.99
N ASP A 247 -24.02 -59.65 -3.02
CA ASP A 247 -25.04 -60.68 -2.74
C ASP A 247 -25.56 -60.61 -1.31
N TRP A 248 -24.69 -60.31 -0.34
CA TRP A 248 -25.09 -60.08 1.05
C TRP A 248 -26.02 -58.88 1.18
N VAL A 249 -25.65 -57.76 0.56
CA VAL A 249 -26.45 -56.54 0.57
C VAL A 249 -27.81 -56.77 -0.08
N ARG A 250 -27.83 -57.44 -1.24
CA ARG A 250 -29.06 -57.77 -1.99
C ARG A 250 -29.96 -58.69 -1.17
N ALA A 251 -29.44 -59.81 -0.67
CA ALA A 251 -30.21 -60.77 0.11
C ALA A 251 -30.78 -60.15 1.40
N SER A 252 -29.97 -59.37 2.13
CA SER A 252 -30.47 -58.64 3.30
C SER A 252 -31.56 -57.63 2.92
N PHE A 253 -31.39 -56.87 1.84
CA PHE A 253 -32.39 -55.91 1.39
C PHE A 253 -33.70 -56.58 0.99
N GLU A 254 -33.66 -57.69 0.24
CA GLU A 254 -34.85 -58.46 -0.16
C GLU A 254 -35.60 -59.03 1.05
N ILE A 255 -34.89 -59.51 2.07
CA ILE A 255 -35.49 -59.96 3.33
C ILE A 255 -36.18 -58.79 4.04
N LEU A 256 -35.51 -57.65 4.17
CA LEU A 256 -36.06 -56.48 4.86
C LEU A 256 -37.27 -55.87 4.12
N GLU A 257 -37.27 -55.85 2.79
CA GLU A 257 -38.42 -55.45 1.98
C GLU A 257 -39.62 -56.37 2.21
N ARG A 258 -39.40 -57.70 2.21
CA ARG A 258 -40.47 -58.66 2.54
C ARG A 258 -40.97 -58.47 3.97
N TRP A 259 -40.09 -58.22 4.93
CA TRP A 259 -40.49 -58.00 6.33
C TRP A 259 -41.27 -56.69 6.52
N ALA A 260 -40.90 -55.63 5.82
CA ALA A 260 -41.65 -54.38 5.81
C ALA A 260 -43.08 -54.61 5.27
N ASP A 261 -43.23 -55.43 4.24
CA ASP A 261 -44.54 -55.74 3.65
C ASP A 261 -45.36 -56.73 4.50
N GLN A 262 -44.81 -57.91 4.75
CA GLN A 262 -45.54 -59.07 5.27
C GLN A 262 -45.35 -59.31 6.77
N GLY A 263 -44.42 -58.59 7.40
CA GLY A 263 -44.01 -58.84 8.78
C GLY A 263 -42.81 -59.78 8.84
N GLU A 264 -42.15 -59.78 10.00
CA GLU A 264 -40.95 -60.56 10.24
C GLU A 264 -41.22 -62.07 10.15
N GLN A 265 -40.41 -62.78 9.36
CA GLN A 265 -40.46 -64.23 9.25
C GLN A 265 -39.21 -64.85 9.89
N LYS A 266 -39.41 -65.62 10.98
CA LYS A 266 -38.30 -66.27 11.71
C LYS A 266 -37.49 -67.25 10.85
N SER A 267 -38.06 -67.76 9.76
CA SER A 267 -37.36 -68.61 8.79
C SER A 267 -36.22 -67.90 8.06
N ASP A 268 -36.21 -66.57 8.02
CA ASP A 268 -35.13 -65.79 7.38
C ASP A 268 -33.95 -65.52 8.34
N HIS A 269 -34.11 -65.72 9.66
CA HIS A 269 -33.04 -65.48 10.65
C HIS A 269 -31.74 -66.22 10.33
N PRO A 270 -31.76 -67.53 9.97
CA PRO A 270 -30.53 -68.25 9.63
C PRO A 270 -29.78 -67.66 8.43
N ALA A 271 -30.49 -67.05 7.47
CA ALA A 271 -29.87 -66.43 6.32
C ALA A 271 -29.13 -65.14 6.72
N LEU A 272 -29.77 -64.29 7.53
CA LEU A 272 -29.13 -63.07 8.06
C LEU A 272 -27.96 -63.40 9.01
N ASP A 273 -28.10 -64.45 9.83
CA ASP A 273 -27.03 -64.92 10.72
C ASP A 273 -25.81 -65.42 9.95
N ARG A 274 -26.05 -66.13 8.83
CA ARG A 274 -25.00 -66.57 7.93
C ARG A 274 -24.30 -65.38 7.30
N ILE A 275 -25.04 -64.43 6.72
CA ILE A 275 -24.49 -63.22 6.11
C ILE A 275 -23.64 -62.44 7.12
N ARG A 276 -24.16 -62.25 8.34
CA ARG A 276 -23.44 -61.56 9.41
C ARG A 276 -22.15 -62.28 9.79
N SER A 277 -22.21 -63.61 9.96
CA SER A 277 -21.04 -64.41 10.34
C SER A 277 -19.95 -64.39 9.26
N GLU A 278 -20.34 -64.50 7.98
CA GLU A 278 -19.41 -64.40 6.84
C GLU A 278 -18.81 -62.98 6.74
N PHE A 279 -19.63 -61.94 6.96
CA PHE A 279 -19.16 -60.56 6.96
C PHE A 279 -18.19 -60.28 8.12
N ASP A 280 -18.52 -60.73 9.33
CA ASP A 280 -17.67 -60.61 10.52
C ASP A 280 -16.32 -61.32 10.32
N ALA A 281 -16.31 -62.51 9.69
CA ALA A 281 -15.08 -63.25 9.38
C ALA A 281 -14.13 -62.48 8.44
N ILE A 282 -14.67 -61.81 7.41
CA ILE A 282 -13.87 -60.95 6.52
C ILE A 282 -13.36 -59.72 7.29
N THR A 283 -14.22 -59.09 8.09
CA THR A 283 -13.83 -57.91 8.87
C THR A 283 -12.69 -58.24 9.84
N SER A 284 -12.68 -59.42 10.46
CA SER A 284 -11.60 -59.85 11.34
C SER A 284 -10.26 -60.03 10.62
N MET A 285 -10.28 -60.47 9.35
CA MET A 285 -9.06 -60.70 8.56
C MET A 285 -8.45 -59.40 8.03
N PHE A 286 -9.26 -58.48 7.52
CA PHE A 286 -8.79 -57.25 6.86
C PHE A 286 -8.90 -56.00 7.74
N GLY A 287 -9.66 -56.08 8.83
CA GLY A 287 -9.96 -54.98 9.74
C GLY A 287 -8.73 -54.27 10.28
N PRO A 288 -7.77 -54.98 10.92
CA PRO A 288 -6.55 -54.36 11.42
C PRO A 288 -5.72 -53.66 10.34
N VAL A 289 -5.70 -54.21 9.12
CA VAL A 289 -5.00 -53.61 7.98
C VAL A 289 -5.70 -52.32 7.54
N VAL A 290 -7.02 -52.35 7.38
CA VAL A 290 -7.81 -51.17 6.99
C VAL A 290 -7.74 -50.09 8.07
N GLN A 291 -7.79 -50.46 9.35
CA GLN A 291 -7.66 -49.53 10.47
C GLN A 291 -6.28 -48.88 10.50
N SER A 292 -5.21 -49.67 10.33
CA SER A 292 -3.84 -49.15 10.25
C SER A 292 -3.67 -48.17 9.06
N LEU A 293 -4.24 -48.51 7.90
CA LEU A 293 -4.24 -47.61 6.73
C LEU A 293 -5.03 -46.32 6.99
N ARG A 294 -6.18 -46.40 7.65
CA ARG A 294 -6.98 -45.22 8.04
C ARG A 294 -6.21 -44.33 9.01
N GLN A 295 -5.63 -44.91 10.06
CA GLN A 295 -4.83 -44.18 11.06
C GLN A 295 -3.60 -43.53 10.42
N SER A 296 -2.87 -44.25 9.57
CA SER A 296 -1.72 -43.72 8.84
C SER A 296 -2.12 -42.59 7.89
N SER A 297 -3.24 -42.74 7.18
CA SER A 297 -3.77 -41.70 6.29
C SER A 297 -4.21 -40.46 7.09
N ALA A 298 -4.92 -40.65 8.21
CA ALA A 298 -5.34 -39.55 9.07
C ALA A 298 -4.15 -38.79 9.68
N ALA A 299 -3.14 -39.51 10.18
CA ALA A 299 -1.91 -38.91 10.67
C ALA A 299 -1.19 -38.11 9.57
N LYS A 300 -1.16 -38.62 8.33
CA LYS A 300 -0.55 -37.90 7.20
C LYS A 300 -1.34 -36.65 6.81
N VAL A 301 -2.67 -36.70 6.85
CA VAL A 301 -3.53 -35.53 6.60
C VAL A 301 -3.29 -34.47 7.68
N GLN A 302 -3.26 -34.86 8.96
CA GLN A 302 -2.96 -33.93 10.05
C GLN A 302 -1.58 -33.28 9.90
N GLU A 303 -0.55 -34.07 9.58
CA GLU A 303 0.80 -33.55 9.31
C GLU A 303 0.79 -32.53 8.15
N LEU A 304 0.04 -32.81 7.08
CA LEU A 304 -0.11 -31.89 5.95
C LEU A 304 -0.84 -30.60 6.33
N GLU A 305 -1.88 -30.67 7.15
CA GLU A 305 -2.62 -29.51 7.65
C GLU A 305 -1.74 -28.63 8.54
N GLU A 306 -0.97 -29.25 9.45
CA GLU A 306 -0.01 -28.53 10.31
C GLU A 306 1.06 -27.82 9.47
N VAL A 307 1.62 -28.49 8.45
CA VAL A 307 2.58 -27.88 7.51
C VAL A 307 1.95 -26.74 6.71
N GLN A 308 0.69 -26.89 6.27
CA GLN A 308 -0.03 -25.83 5.57
C GLN A 308 -0.29 -24.61 6.46
N ALA A 309 -0.70 -24.82 7.70
CA ALA A 309 -0.93 -23.75 8.68
C ALA A 309 0.36 -22.98 8.96
N LEU A 310 1.49 -23.67 9.13
CA LEU A 310 2.82 -23.07 9.27
C LEU A 310 3.19 -22.21 8.05
N ARG A 311 3.02 -22.74 6.83
CA ARG A 311 3.29 -21.99 5.59
C ARG A 311 2.41 -20.76 5.45
N GLN A 312 1.13 -20.84 5.82
CA GLN A 312 0.22 -19.70 5.79
C GLN A 312 0.65 -18.62 6.79
N ALA A 313 1.07 -19.02 7.99
CA ALA A 313 1.59 -18.09 9.00
C ALA A 313 2.89 -17.40 8.52
N GLU A 314 3.83 -18.15 7.93
CA GLU A 314 5.05 -17.59 7.34
C GLU A 314 4.75 -16.61 6.20
N GLN A 315 3.83 -16.94 5.30
CA GLN A 315 3.41 -16.06 4.21
C GLN A 315 2.78 -14.77 4.74
N LYS A 316 1.92 -14.87 5.76
CA LYS A 316 1.31 -13.71 6.39
C LYS A 316 2.37 -12.81 7.02
N HIS A 317 3.29 -13.37 7.79
CA HIS A 317 4.37 -12.61 8.42
C HIS A 317 5.28 -11.95 7.39
N ALA A 318 5.62 -12.65 6.30
CA ALA A 318 6.41 -12.09 5.21
C ALA A 318 5.68 -10.93 4.50
N ALA A 319 4.37 -11.05 4.29
CA ALA A 319 3.55 -9.99 3.70
C ALA A 319 3.50 -8.74 4.60
N GLU A 320 3.30 -8.91 5.92
CA GLU A 320 3.32 -7.82 6.90
C GLU A 320 4.67 -7.09 6.90
N LYS A 321 5.78 -7.84 6.95
CA LYS A 321 7.14 -7.27 6.92
C LYS A 321 7.45 -6.56 5.59
N TYR A 322 6.94 -7.09 4.48
CA TYR A 322 7.09 -6.45 3.18
C TYR A 322 6.33 -5.12 3.12
N ASP A 323 5.11 -5.06 3.66
CA ASP A 323 4.31 -3.84 3.72
C ASP A 323 4.92 -2.76 4.63
N GLU A 324 5.49 -3.16 5.77
CA GLU A 324 6.27 -2.27 6.65
C GLU A 324 7.48 -1.67 5.92
N LEU A 325 8.26 -2.52 5.21
CA LEU A 325 9.41 -2.07 4.43
C LEU A 325 8.99 -1.14 3.28
N LEU A 326 7.89 -1.44 2.60
CA LEU A 326 7.36 -0.61 1.51
C LEU A 326 6.92 0.76 2.04
N THR A 327 6.23 0.78 3.19
CA THR A 327 5.79 2.01 3.85
C THR A 327 6.97 2.87 4.28
N ARG A 328 8.00 2.26 4.88
CA ARG A 328 9.24 2.95 5.25
C ARG A 328 9.97 3.51 4.02
N SER A 329 10.10 2.71 2.96
CA SER A 329 10.76 3.17 1.74
C SER A 329 10.02 4.33 1.08
N ARG A 330 8.67 4.31 1.09
CA ARG A 330 7.84 5.42 0.61
C ARG A 330 8.07 6.68 1.43
N SER A 331 8.04 6.61 2.76
CA SER A 331 8.26 7.79 3.61
C SER A 331 9.67 8.37 3.46
N GLU A 332 10.70 7.52 3.35
CA GLU A 332 12.08 7.94 3.06
C GLU A 332 12.17 8.64 1.69
N THR A 333 11.50 8.10 0.67
CA THR A 333 11.48 8.70 -0.67
C THR A 333 10.75 10.05 -0.68
N GLU A 334 9.62 10.16 0.02
CA GLU A 334 8.86 11.40 0.17
C GLU A 334 9.69 12.47 0.91
N ALA A 335 10.39 12.10 1.98
CA ALA A 335 11.26 13.02 2.72
C ALA A 335 12.42 13.53 1.85
N LEU A 336 13.11 12.63 1.13
CA LEU A 336 14.18 13.03 0.19
C LEU A 336 13.66 13.92 -0.94
N GLN A 337 12.43 13.67 -1.39
CA GLN A 337 11.80 14.47 -2.43
C GLN A 337 11.48 15.89 -1.93
N GLN A 338 10.97 16.02 -0.70
CA GLN A 338 10.76 17.32 -0.05
C GLN A 338 12.08 18.09 0.14
N GLU A 339 13.14 17.42 0.61
CA GLU A 339 14.46 18.02 0.78
C GLU A 339 15.04 18.51 -0.55
N ARG A 340 14.97 17.68 -1.60
CA ARG A 340 15.38 18.04 -2.95
C ARG A 340 14.65 19.28 -3.46
N ASP A 341 13.34 19.35 -3.24
CA ASP A 341 12.51 20.45 -3.74
C ASP A 341 12.80 21.76 -2.96
N ALA A 342 13.08 21.67 -1.65
CA ALA A 342 13.55 22.80 -0.85
C ALA A 342 14.93 23.32 -1.32
N LEU A 343 15.89 22.43 -1.54
CA LEU A 343 17.22 22.79 -2.05
C LEU A 343 17.15 23.44 -3.45
N LYS A 344 16.25 22.97 -4.31
CA LYS A 344 16.01 23.61 -5.62
C LYS A 344 15.48 25.03 -5.48
N GLN A 345 14.57 25.26 -4.54
CA GLN A 345 14.04 26.60 -4.28
C GLN A 345 15.14 27.53 -3.77
N GLU A 346 15.93 27.08 -2.79
CA GLU A 346 17.06 27.84 -2.25
C GLU A 346 18.09 28.18 -3.34
N LEU A 347 18.44 27.21 -4.18
CA LEU A 347 19.33 27.44 -5.32
C LEU A 347 18.76 28.51 -6.28
N GLY A 348 17.45 28.47 -6.56
CA GLY A 348 16.78 29.46 -7.39
C GLY A 348 16.74 30.86 -6.77
N GLU A 349 16.67 30.96 -5.44
CA GLU A 349 16.79 32.23 -4.70
C GLU A 349 18.22 32.76 -4.75
N GLN A 350 19.22 31.91 -4.52
CA GLN A 350 20.63 32.30 -4.65
C GLN A 350 21.00 32.74 -6.06
N GLN A 351 20.50 32.06 -7.09
CA GLN A 351 20.72 32.45 -8.49
C GLN A 351 20.11 33.83 -8.79
N ARG A 352 18.91 34.12 -8.29
CA ARG A 352 18.28 35.45 -8.42
C ARG A 352 19.06 36.52 -7.68
N ALA A 353 19.50 36.26 -6.45
CA ALA A 353 20.33 37.17 -5.67
C ALA A 353 21.67 37.45 -6.37
N TYR A 354 22.33 36.41 -6.90
CA TYR A 354 23.57 36.53 -7.65
C TYR A 354 23.38 37.37 -8.93
N ALA A 355 22.31 37.12 -9.69
CA ALA A 355 21.99 37.92 -10.88
C ALA A 355 21.73 39.39 -10.53
N GLY A 356 21.02 39.66 -9.42
CA GLY A 356 20.81 41.01 -8.90
C GLY A 356 22.11 41.73 -8.54
N ALA A 357 22.99 41.06 -7.79
CA ALA A 357 24.30 41.60 -7.43
C ALA A 357 25.20 41.88 -8.65
N LEU A 358 25.13 41.02 -9.68
CA LEU A 358 25.84 41.24 -10.94
C LEU A 358 25.34 42.50 -11.65
N ALA A 359 24.02 42.69 -11.71
CA ALA A 359 23.40 43.86 -12.32
C ALA A 359 23.76 45.15 -11.57
N GLU A 360 23.74 45.13 -10.24
CA GLU A 360 24.14 46.26 -9.40
C GLU A 360 25.62 46.61 -9.60
N ARG A 361 26.52 45.60 -9.60
CA ARG A 361 27.94 45.77 -9.92
C ARG A 361 28.12 46.45 -11.27
N ASP A 362 27.40 46.01 -12.29
CA ASP A 362 27.51 46.56 -13.65
C ASP A 362 26.94 48.00 -13.72
N GLN A 363 25.87 48.30 -12.99
CA GLN A 363 25.34 49.65 -12.85
C GLN A 363 26.34 50.60 -12.17
N VAL A 364 26.97 50.17 -11.07
CA VAL A 364 28.01 50.95 -10.37
C VAL A 364 29.21 51.17 -11.29
N ARG A 365 29.67 50.12 -11.97
CA ARG A 365 30.80 50.22 -12.93
C ARG A 365 30.49 51.20 -14.07
N ASN A 366 29.29 51.14 -14.63
CA ASN A 366 28.88 52.04 -15.72
C ASN A 366 28.73 53.48 -15.23
N SER A 367 28.19 53.69 -14.02
CA SER A 367 28.09 55.02 -13.40
C SER A 367 29.46 55.62 -13.13
N ALA A 368 30.40 54.82 -12.61
CA ALA A 368 31.79 55.25 -12.39
C ALA A 368 32.48 55.62 -13.72
N ARG A 369 32.30 54.83 -14.78
CA ARG A 369 32.80 55.15 -16.12
C ARG A 369 32.22 56.47 -16.66
N ALA A 370 30.91 56.66 -16.53
CA ALA A 370 30.25 57.90 -16.97
C ALA A 370 30.72 59.12 -16.17
N MET A 371 30.92 58.98 -14.85
CA MET A 371 31.46 60.03 -14.01
C MET A 371 32.90 60.39 -14.41
N HIS A 372 33.75 59.39 -14.63
CA HIS A 372 35.12 59.61 -15.09
C HIS A 372 35.17 60.27 -16.48
N ALA A 373 34.29 59.87 -17.40
CA ALA A 373 34.18 60.50 -18.72
C ALA A 373 33.79 61.98 -18.61
N ARG A 374 32.78 62.30 -17.78
CA ARG A 374 32.38 63.70 -17.51
C ARG A 374 33.51 64.51 -16.90
N GLN A 375 34.20 63.97 -15.89
CA GLN A 375 35.35 64.66 -15.27
C GLN A 375 36.45 64.95 -16.28
N LYS A 376 36.75 63.99 -17.16
CA LYS A 376 37.73 64.17 -18.23
C LYS A 376 37.30 65.27 -19.20
N GLU A 377 36.04 65.27 -19.65
CA GLU A 377 35.48 66.28 -20.55
C GLU A 377 35.51 67.69 -19.91
N THR A 378 35.12 67.81 -18.64
CA THR A 378 35.20 69.08 -17.91
C THR A 378 36.65 69.57 -17.81
N PHE A 379 37.58 68.69 -17.43
CA PHE A 379 39.00 69.03 -17.32
C PHE A 379 39.61 69.44 -18.66
N GLU A 380 39.30 68.74 -19.75
CA GLU A 380 39.71 69.11 -21.11
C GLU A 380 39.14 70.47 -21.52
N GLY A 381 37.88 70.76 -21.17
CA GLY A 381 37.25 72.07 -21.38
C GLY A 381 37.95 73.20 -20.60
N GLU A 382 38.21 73.00 -19.31
CA GLU A 382 38.91 73.96 -18.45
C GLU A 382 40.35 74.22 -18.94
N LEU A 383 41.07 73.16 -19.32
CA LEU A 383 42.43 73.28 -19.88
C LEU A 383 42.42 74.06 -21.18
N THR A 384 41.45 73.81 -22.06
CA THR A 384 41.30 74.53 -23.33
C THR A 384 41.01 76.02 -23.08
N ALA A 385 40.11 76.34 -22.15
CA ALA A 385 39.82 77.73 -21.78
C ALA A 385 41.05 78.44 -21.16
N ALA A 386 41.80 77.74 -20.30
CA ALA A 386 43.02 78.28 -19.70
C ALA A 386 44.11 78.56 -20.75
N LEU A 387 44.31 77.64 -21.71
CA LEU A 387 45.24 77.82 -22.82
C LEU A 387 44.82 78.99 -23.72
N ALA A 388 43.53 79.15 -24.01
CA ALA A 388 43.01 80.29 -24.77
C ALA A 388 43.26 81.62 -24.04
N ALA A 389 43.07 81.67 -22.72
CA ALA A 389 43.34 82.85 -21.91
C ALA A 389 44.85 83.21 -21.86
N VAL A 390 45.73 82.22 -21.78
CA VAL A 390 47.19 82.43 -21.86
C VAL A 390 47.59 82.96 -23.23
N ARG A 391 47.07 82.37 -24.33
CA ARG A 391 47.30 82.87 -25.69
C ARG A 391 46.81 84.30 -25.86
N GLY A 392 45.59 84.62 -25.43
CA GLY A 392 45.06 85.98 -25.50
C GLY A 392 45.93 86.99 -24.75
N ARG A 393 46.47 86.64 -23.57
CA ARG A 393 47.43 87.50 -22.85
C ARG A 393 48.75 87.67 -23.60
N ALA A 394 49.24 86.61 -24.24
CA ALA A 394 50.46 86.66 -25.04
C ALA A 394 50.26 87.55 -26.28
N ASP A 395 49.13 87.43 -26.98
CA ASP A 395 48.81 88.23 -28.17
C ASP A 395 48.70 89.73 -27.83
N VAL A 396 48.02 90.07 -26.72
CA VAL A 396 47.95 91.46 -26.22
C VAL A 396 49.34 92.00 -25.87
N ARG A 397 50.18 91.19 -25.23
CA ARG A 397 51.56 91.57 -24.90
C ARG A 397 52.40 91.76 -26.16
N GLN A 398 52.25 90.90 -27.16
CA GLN A 398 52.94 90.99 -28.44
C GLN A 398 52.54 92.25 -29.21
N ALA A 399 51.24 92.57 -29.28
CA ALA A 399 50.75 93.78 -29.92
C ALA A 399 51.32 95.05 -29.27
N ARG A 400 51.37 95.07 -27.93
CA ARG A 400 51.96 96.20 -27.17
C ARG A 400 53.46 96.36 -27.43
N LEU A 401 54.21 95.26 -27.44
CA LEU A 401 55.63 95.28 -27.79
C LEU A 401 55.89 95.74 -29.22
N GLN A 402 55.02 95.39 -30.18
CA GLN A 402 55.12 95.88 -31.55
C GLN A 402 54.84 97.39 -31.65
N GLU A 403 53.90 97.90 -30.87
CA GLU A 403 53.62 99.33 -30.78
C GLU A 403 54.79 100.11 -30.16
N ASP A 404 55.34 99.61 -29.05
CA ASP A 404 56.54 100.17 -28.43
C ASP A 404 57.74 100.17 -29.41
N LEU A 405 57.92 99.09 -30.19
CA LEU A 405 58.98 98.98 -31.18
C LEU A 405 58.84 100.04 -32.28
N ARG A 406 57.62 100.25 -32.81
CA ARG A 406 57.34 101.31 -33.79
C ARG A 406 57.62 102.70 -33.21
N GLY A 407 57.29 102.92 -31.95
CA GLY A 407 57.62 104.16 -31.23
C GLY A 407 59.13 104.41 -31.15
N LEU A 408 59.89 103.36 -30.82
CA LEU A 408 61.36 103.41 -30.77
C LEU A 408 62.00 103.63 -32.15
N GLU A 409 61.49 102.98 -33.19
CA GLU A 409 61.94 103.17 -34.58
C GLU A 409 61.75 104.62 -35.02
N HIS A 410 60.60 105.22 -34.72
CA HIS A 410 60.32 106.62 -35.04
C HIS A 410 61.25 107.58 -34.27
N ALA A 411 61.51 107.32 -32.99
CA ALA A 411 62.44 108.11 -32.18
C ALA A 411 63.89 108.00 -32.72
N LEU A 412 64.30 106.83 -33.17
CA LEU A 412 65.61 106.61 -33.78
C LEU A 412 65.76 107.39 -35.11
N GLU A 413 64.70 107.44 -35.92
CA GLU A 413 64.65 108.25 -37.15
C GLU A 413 64.79 109.74 -36.86
N GLN A 414 64.07 110.25 -35.86
CA GLN A 414 64.18 111.65 -35.44
C GLN A 414 65.60 111.98 -34.94
N ALA A 415 66.22 111.08 -34.16
CA ALA A 415 67.58 111.27 -33.69
C ALA A 415 68.61 111.29 -34.85
N ARG A 416 68.42 110.44 -35.87
CA ARG A 416 69.27 110.43 -37.08
C ARG A 416 69.13 111.73 -37.88
N ALA A 417 67.90 112.21 -38.08
CA ALA A 417 67.65 113.49 -38.74
C ALA A 417 68.28 114.67 -37.98
N MET A 418 68.22 114.64 -36.64
CA MET A 418 68.82 115.68 -35.80
C MET A 418 70.36 115.65 -35.83
N ASN A 419 70.97 114.46 -35.94
CA ASN A 419 72.41 114.35 -36.16
C ASN A 419 72.82 114.83 -37.55
N GLN A 420 72.08 114.49 -38.62
CA GLN A 420 72.33 115.02 -39.96
C GLN A 420 72.27 116.56 -40.00
N HIS A 421 71.25 117.16 -39.36
CA HIS A 421 71.17 118.61 -39.26
C HIS A 421 72.39 119.22 -38.54
N LYS A 422 72.87 118.58 -37.46
CA LYS A 422 74.07 119.04 -36.75
C LYS A 422 75.33 118.91 -37.60
N ASP A 423 75.46 117.83 -38.36
CA ASP A 423 76.60 117.61 -39.26
C ASP A 423 76.62 118.65 -40.39
N ASP A 424 75.47 118.99 -40.97
CA ASP A 424 75.32 120.05 -41.97
C ASP A 424 75.67 121.44 -41.40
N GLU A 425 75.28 121.70 -40.15
CA GLU A 425 75.57 122.95 -39.45
C GLU A 425 77.06 123.10 -39.12
N LEU A 426 77.71 122.00 -38.71
CA LEU A 426 79.17 121.93 -38.51
C LEU A 426 79.94 122.16 -39.82
N ALA A 427 79.46 121.61 -40.94
CA ALA A 427 80.06 121.83 -42.25
C ALA A 427 80.01 123.30 -42.68
N ARG A 428 78.86 123.98 -42.46
CA ARG A 428 78.72 125.43 -42.74
C ARG A 428 79.66 126.27 -41.89
N LEU A 429 79.79 125.97 -40.60
CA LEU A 429 80.68 126.70 -39.70
C LEU A 429 82.16 126.50 -40.06
N ALA A 430 82.54 125.31 -40.55
CA ALA A 430 83.88 125.04 -41.05
C ALA A 430 84.19 125.88 -42.31
N GLU A 431 83.23 125.97 -43.24
CA GLU A 431 83.37 126.76 -44.47
C GLU A 431 83.49 128.27 -44.20
N ASP A 432 82.73 128.80 -43.23
CA ASP A 432 82.84 130.20 -42.81
C ASP A 432 84.17 130.51 -42.11
N ARG A 433 84.68 129.57 -41.31
CA ARG A 433 86.01 129.67 -40.69
C ARG A 433 87.11 129.72 -41.75
N ASP A 434 87.05 128.82 -42.74
CA ASP A 434 88.05 128.73 -43.81
C ASP A 434 88.04 129.99 -44.69
N ARG A 435 86.85 130.57 -44.94
CA ARG A 435 86.70 131.87 -45.62
C ARG A 435 87.35 133.02 -44.84
N SER A 436 87.13 133.08 -43.53
CA SER A 436 87.71 134.12 -42.67
C SER A 436 89.23 133.99 -42.51
N THR A 437 89.77 132.77 -42.61
CA THR A 437 91.23 132.55 -42.58
C THR A 437 91.88 132.99 -43.89
N ALA A 438 91.28 132.68 -45.05
CA ALA A 438 91.77 133.14 -46.35
C ALA A 438 91.76 134.68 -46.48
N GLU A 439 90.76 135.37 -45.93
CA GLU A 439 90.70 136.84 -45.90
C GLU A 439 91.82 137.46 -45.05
N ARG A 440 92.19 136.83 -43.92
CA ARG A 440 93.30 137.31 -43.08
C ARG A 440 94.65 137.14 -43.76
N GLU A 441 94.87 136.03 -44.46
CA GLU A 441 96.13 135.80 -45.19
C GLU A 441 96.31 136.78 -46.37
N ALA A 442 95.23 137.07 -47.11
CA ALA A 442 95.25 138.07 -48.19
C ALA A 442 95.54 139.49 -47.66
N LEU A 443 95.02 139.85 -46.49
CA LEU A 443 95.29 141.15 -45.85
C LEU A 443 96.74 141.25 -45.36
N ALA A 444 97.29 140.17 -44.81
CA ALA A 444 98.68 140.12 -44.35
C ALA A 444 99.69 140.28 -45.51
N GLU A 445 99.44 139.65 -46.66
CA GLU A 445 100.23 139.84 -47.88
C GLU A 445 100.15 141.26 -48.47
N HIS A 446 99.03 141.96 -48.25
CA HIS A 446 98.84 143.33 -48.73
C HIS A 446 99.63 144.32 -47.87
N VAL A 447 99.65 144.12 -46.55
CA VAL A 447 100.44 144.93 -45.60
C VAL A 447 101.95 144.75 -45.84
N ALA A 448 102.42 143.52 -46.03
CA ALA A 448 103.83 143.24 -46.29
C ALA A 448 104.35 143.90 -47.59
N ARG A 449 103.51 143.98 -48.63
CA ARG A 449 103.83 144.69 -49.89
C ARG A 449 103.94 146.20 -49.70
N LEU A 450 103.07 146.79 -48.88
CA LEU A 450 103.08 148.23 -48.60
C LEU A 450 104.30 148.63 -47.76
N GLU A 451 104.73 147.80 -46.82
CA GLU A 451 105.95 148.05 -46.02
C GLU A 451 107.22 148.02 -46.89
N GLN A 452 107.35 147.05 -47.81
CA GLN A 452 108.46 147.01 -48.77
C GLN A 452 108.50 148.22 -49.72
N MET A 453 107.33 148.70 -50.19
CA MET A 453 107.26 149.92 -51.01
C MET A 453 107.67 151.18 -50.23
N THR A 454 107.35 151.24 -48.94
CA THR A 454 107.68 152.38 -48.09
C THR A 454 109.18 152.43 -47.81
N GLU A 455 109.81 151.27 -47.57
CA GLU A 455 111.25 151.17 -47.31
C GLU A 455 112.09 151.48 -48.57
N ALA A 456 111.61 151.11 -49.76
CA ALA A 456 112.20 151.48 -51.04
C ALA A 456 112.05 152.98 -51.37
N TYR A 457 110.96 153.63 -50.93
CA TYR A 457 110.76 155.07 -51.09
C TYR A 457 111.68 155.91 -50.19
N VAL A 458 111.94 155.47 -48.96
CA VAL A 458 112.77 156.22 -47.99
C VAL A 458 114.26 156.19 -48.35
N ASN A 459 114.73 155.14 -49.02
CA ASN A 459 116.13 154.99 -49.45
C ASN A 459 116.43 155.54 -50.86
N SER A 460 115.43 156.03 -51.58
CA SER A 460 115.56 156.55 -52.95
C SER A 460 116.15 157.98 -53.02
N THR A 461 116.94 158.23 -54.06
CA THR A 461 117.64 159.49 -54.35
C THR A 461 116.70 160.70 -54.48
N SER A 462 115.41 160.50 -54.76
CA SER A 462 114.38 161.56 -54.79
C SER A 462 113.93 161.99 -53.38
N TRP A 463 113.95 161.09 -52.38
CA TRP A 463 113.54 161.34 -51.00
C TRP A 463 114.60 162.12 -50.20
N LYS A 464 115.87 161.99 -50.59
CA LYS A 464 117.00 162.76 -50.01
C LYS A 464 117.01 164.23 -50.48
N ILE A 465 116.44 164.52 -51.65
CA ILE A 465 116.38 165.88 -52.22
C ILE A 465 115.27 166.73 -51.55
N THR A 466 114.28 166.10 -50.90
CA THR A 466 113.07 166.77 -50.36
C THR A 466 113.07 166.97 -48.82
N ALA A 467 114.20 166.73 -48.15
CA ALA A 467 114.35 166.96 -46.70
C ALA A 467 113.96 168.39 -46.21
N PRO A 468 114.20 169.50 -46.95
CA PRO A 468 113.89 170.83 -46.44
C PRO A 468 112.39 171.16 -46.38
N LEU A 469 111.58 170.67 -47.33
CA LEU A 469 110.15 171.01 -47.43
C LEU A 469 109.27 170.26 -46.40
N ARG A 470 109.76 169.12 -45.87
CA ARG A 470 109.07 168.39 -44.80
C ARG A 470 109.04 169.09 -43.45
N ARG A 471 109.91 170.09 -43.20
CA ARG A 471 109.87 170.88 -41.96
C ARG A 471 108.69 171.86 -41.89
N ILE A 472 108.02 172.15 -43.00
CA ILE A 472 106.94 173.16 -43.02
C ILE A 472 105.56 172.53 -42.82
N VAL A 473 105.35 171.28 -43.25
CA VAL A 473 104.00 170.66 -43.22
C VAL A 473 103.70 169.90 -41.92
N SER A 474 104.71 169.42 -41.18
CA SER A 474 104.45 168.78 -39.87
C SER A 474 103.96 169.76 -38.79
N ALA A 475 103.99 171.07 -39.07
CA ALA A 475 103.42 172.09 -38.20
C ALA A 475 101.89 172.19 -38.27
N MET A 476 101.22 171.64 -39.30
CA MET A 476 99.81 171.96 -39.60
C MET A 476 98.76 170.87 -39.27
N ARG A 477 99.12 169.64 -38.90
CA ARG A 477 98.13 168.57 -38.67
C ARG A 477 98.21 167.87 -37.32
N ARG A 478 98.70 168.60 -36.31
CA ARG A 478 98.22 168.47 -34.93
C ARG A 478 96.97 169.34 -34.82
N GLY A 479 95.79 168.75 -35.01
CA GLY A 479 94.51 169.48 -34.94
C GLY A 479 93.37 168.82 -35.70
N ALA A 480 92.94 167.65 -35.24
CA ALA A 480 91.58 167.08 -35.34
C ALA A 480 91.59 165.69 -34.68
#